data_AF-A0A960MFS8-F1
#
_entry.id   AF-A0A960MFS8-F1
#
_cell.length_a   1.000
_cell.length_b   1.000
_cell.length_c   1.000
_cell.angle_alpha   90.00
_cell.angle_beta   90.00
_cell.angle_gamma   90.00
#
_symmetry.space_group_name_H-M   'P 1'
#
loop_
_entity.id
_entity.type
_entity.pdbx_description
1 polymer ?
#
loop_
_entity_poly.entity_id
_entity_poly.type
_entity_poly.pdbx_seq_one_letter_code
_entity_poly.pdbx_strand_id
1 'polypeptide(L)'
;SGDGEYRLGGLGDRVAAELQRITGKETRSCTLGHLQRGGSPTSFDRVLGTRFGVHAVKLIERGEFGRMVSYQRYHVGSVLIAEAVSQLNLVDPQGEVVETARGVGISFGD
;
A
#
# COMPACT_ATOMS: atom_id res chain seq x y z
N SER A 1 26.14 16.35 -2.50
CA SER A 1 26.11 14.89 -2.40
C SER A 1 24.67 14.44 -2.30
N GLY A 2 24.05 14.11 -3.43
CA GLY A 2 22.63 13.72 -3.52
C GLY A 2 22.53 12.21 -3.60
N ASP A 3 21.92 11.61 -2.59
CA ASP A 3 21.84 10.17 -2.42
C ASP A 3 20.69 9.60 -3.28
N GLY A 4 21.04 8.79 -4.28
CA GLY A 4 20.39 7.50 -4.56
C GLY A 4 18.89 7.37 -4.86
N GLU A 5 18.12 8.42 -5.15
CA GLU A 5 16.69 8.23 -5.49
C GLU A 5 16.52 7.72 -6.93
N TYR A 6 16.57 6.39 -7.10
CA TYR A 6 16.26 5.72 -8.37
C TYR A 6 14.79 5.98 -8.73
N ARG A 7 14.55 6.85 -9.72
CA ARG A 7 13.20 7.06 -10.27
C ARG A 7 12.78 5.87 -11.13
N LEU A 8 12.06 4.93 -10.52
CA LEU A 8 11.41 3.79 -11.18
C LEU A 8 10.09 4.24 -11.86
N GLY A 9 10.19 5.06 -12.91
CA GLY A 9 9.03 5.51 -13.71
C GLY A 9 8.98 4.84 -15.09
N GLY A 10 7.80 4.84 -15.72
CA GLY A 10 7.64 4.51 -17.16
C GLY A 10 7.52 3.03 -17.52
N LEU A 11 7.48 2.11 -16.55
CA LEU A 11 7.25 0.69 -16.83
C LEU A 11 5.90 0.45 -17.50
N GLY A 12 4.84 1.16 -17.09
CA GLY A 12 3.52 1.07 -17.70
C GLY A 12 3.54 1.37 -19.20
N ASP A 13 4.27 2.41 -19.61
CA ASP A 13 4.36 2.82 -21.02
C ASP A 13 5.14 1.79 -21.85
N ARG A 14 6.20 1.20 -21.28
CA ARG A 14 6.94 0.11 -21.90
C ARG A 14 6.07 -1.13 -22.11
N VAL A 15 5.29 -1.52 -21.10
CA VAL A 15 4.36 -2.65 -21.19
C VAL A 15 3.27 -2.37 -22.22
N ALA A 16 2.69 -1.17 -22.24
CA ALA A 16 1.67 -0.79 -23.20
C ALA A 16 2.19 -0.83 -24.66
N ALA A 17 3.40 -0.31 -24.89
CA ALA A 17 4.03 -0.34 -26.21
C ALA A 17 4.27 -1.78 -26.70
N GLU A 18 4.73 -2.67 -25.80
CA GLU A 18 4.96 -4.07 -26.14
C GLU A 18 3.65 -4.83 -26.40
N LEU A 19 2.62 -4.62 -25.57
CA LEU A 19 1.29 -5.17 -25.78
C LEU A 19 0.69 -4.74 -27.12
N GLN A 20 0.83 -3.46 -27.48
CA GLN A 20 0.36 -2.97 -28.78
C GLN A 20 1.14 -3.61 -29.93
N ARG A 21 2.45 -3.80 -29.79
CA ARG A 21 3.30 -4.47 -30.81
C ARG A 21 2.88 -5.91 -31.05
N ILE A 22 2.59 -6.68 -29.99
CA ILE A 22 2.28 -8.11 -30.10
C ILE A 22 0.81 -8.39 -30.44
N THR A 23 -0.12 -7.52 -30.03
CA THR A 23 -1.56 -7.73 -30.24
C THR A 23 -2.14 -6.96 -31.43
N GLY A 24 -1.44 -5.91 -31.90
CA GLY A 24 -1.96 -4.96 -32.89
C GLY A 24 -3.09 -4.07 -32.37
N LYS A 25 -3.42 -4.13 -31.07
CA LYS A 25 -4.50 -3.35 -30.46
C LYS A 25 -3.95 -2.08 -29.82
N GLU A 26 -4.67 -0.97 -29.99
CA GLU A 26 -4.35 0.27 -29.29
C GLU A 26 -4.34 0.00 -27.77
N THR A 27 -3.21 0.29 -27.13
CA THR A 27 -3.02 0.05 -25.70
C THR A 27 -2.59 1.34 -25.02
N ARG A 28 -3.19 1.66 -23.87
CA ARG A 28 -2.89 2.88 -23.11
C ARG A 28 -2.49 2.55 -21.68
N SER A 29 -1.43 3.20 -21.22
CA SER A 29 -0.98 3.19 -19.83
C SER A 29 -1.54 4.42 -19.12
N CYS A 30 -2.02 4.26 -17.88
CA CYS A 30 -2.49 5.37 -17.05
C CYS A 30 -1.75 5.34 -15.71
N THR A 31 -1.01 6.40 -15.40
CA THR A 31 -0.30 6.57 -14.13
C THR A 31 -0.94 7.71 -13.35
N LEU A 32 -1.57 7.40 -12.21
CA LEU A 32 -2.31 8.39 -11.41
C LEU A 32 -1.39 9.29 -10.57
N GLY A 33 -0.19 8.83 -10.19
CA GLY A 33 0.84 9.64 -9.52
C GLY A 33 0.33 10.33 -8.23
N HIS A 34 0.55 11.65 -8.14
CA HIS A 34 0.19 12.47 -6.98
C HIS A 34 -1.30 12.44 -6.64
N LEU A 35 -2.18 12.14 -7.61
CA LEU A 35 -3.62 12.04 -7.37
C LEU A 35 -3.96 11.00 -6.29
N GLN A 36 -3.22 9.89 -6.23
CA GLN A 36 -3.45 8.83 -5.23
C GLN A 36 -3.02 9.22 -3.81
N ARG A 37 -2.15 10.23 -3.66
CA ARG A 37 -1.70 10.73 -2.35
C ARG A 37 -2.44 12.00 -1.93
N GLY A 38 -3.25 12.56 -2.82
CA GLY A 38 -4.09 13.72 -2.58
C GLY A 38 -5.55 13.35 -2.42
N GLY A 39 -6.36 14.32 -2.01
CA GLY A 39 -7.79 14.15 -1.77
C GLY A 39 -8.15 14.12 -0.29
N SER A 40 -9.42 14.40 0.00
CA SER A 40 -9.92 14.38 1.37
C SER A 40 -9.94 12.94 1.90
N PRO A 41 -9.50 12.69 3.15
CA PRO A 41 -9.55 11.35 3.74
C PRO A 41 -10.99 10.82 3.75
N THR A 42 -11.15 9.50 3.63
CA THR A 42 -12.46 8.87 3.73
C THR A 42 -13.00 8.95 5.16
N SER A 43 -14.30 8.65 5.36
CA SER A 43 -14.86 8.53 6.72
C SER A 43 -14.12 7.47 7.54
N PHE A 44 -13.70 6.38 6.91
CA PHE A 44 -12.90 5.35 7.56
C PHE A 44 -11.54 5.88 8.01
N ASP A 45 -10.81 6.58 7.13
CA ASP A 45 -9.49 7.15 7.45
C ASP A 45 -9.57 8.13 8.63
N ARG A 46 -10.62 8.98 8.67
CA ARG A 46 -10.84 9.92 9.78
C ARG A 46 -11.05 9.20 11.12
N VAL A 47 -11.90 8.17 11.12
CA VAL A 47 -12.18 7.37 12.32
C VAL A 47 -10.92 6.60 12.74
N LEU A 48 -10.22 5.99 11.80
CA LEU A 48 -9.01 5.22 12.06
C LEU A 48 -7.90 6.10 12.61
N GLY A 49 -7.64 7.26 11.99
CA GLY A 49 -6.66 8.24 12.45
C GLY A 49 -6.94 8.72 13.88
N THR A 50 -8.21 8.97 14.20
CA THR A 50 -8.63 9.33 15.56
C THR A 50 -8.35 8.21 16.56
N ARG A 51 -8.73 6.97 16.23
CA ARG A 51 -8.45 5.79 17.08
C ARG A 51 -6.95 5.59 17.28
N PHE A 52 -6.15 5.83 16.25
CA PHE A 52 -4.69 5.74 16.32
C PHE A 52 -4.10 6.79 17.26
N GLY A 53 -4.49 8.06 17.11
CA GLY A 53 -4.03 9.14 17.98
C GLY A 53 -4.37 8.90 19.45
N VAL A 54 -5.61 8.49 19.75
CA VAL A 54 -6.03 8.15 21.12
C VAL A 54 -5.20 6.99 21.69
N HIS A 55 -4.95 5.94 20.90
CA HIS A 55 -4.14 4.81 21.38
C HIS A 55 -2.68 5.20 21.61
N ALA A 56 -2.10 6.06 20.76
CA ALA A 56 -0.74 6.57 20.93
C ALA A 56 -0.58 7.36 22.23
N VAL A 57 -1.51 8.28 22.53
CA VAL A 57 -1.50 9.04 23.79
C VAL A 57 -1.57 8.10 25.00
N LYS A 58 -2.44 7.09 24.94
CA LYS A 58 -2.57 6.07 25.98
C LYS A 58 -1.28 5.25 26.21
N LEU A 59 -0.49 4.99 25.17
CA LEU A 59 0.82 4.33 25.32
C LEU A 59 1.82 5.24 26.05
N ILE A 60 1.82 6.53 25.72
CA ILE A 60 2.67 7.53 26.39
C ILE A 60 2.30 7.64 27.88
N GLU A 61 1.01 7.72 28.21
CA GLU A 61 0.53 7.76 29.59
C GLU A 61 0.97 6.54 30.42
N ARG A 62 1.11 5.38 29.78
CA ARG A 62 1.57 4.14 30.42
C ARG A 62 3.10 3.96 30.37
N GLY A 63 3.84 4.89 29.79
CA GLY A 63 5.30 4.80 29.64
C GLY A 63 5.76 3.71 28.66
N GLU A 64 4.88 3.23 27.78
CA GLU A 64 5.15 2.15 26.84
C GLU A 64 5.80 2.65 25.54
N PHE A 65 7.05 3.11 25.65
CA PHE A 65 7.83 3.61 24.50
C PHE A 65 8.41 2.47 23.64
N GLY A 66 8.87 2.82 22.43
CA GLY A 66 9.41 1.84 21.46
C GLY A 66 8.34 1.00 20.74
N ARG A 67 7.07 1.40 20.87
CA ARG A 67 5.90 0.75 20.25
C ARG A 67 5.28 1.63 19.17
N MET A 68 4.69 1.00 18.17
CA MET A 68 3.82 1.67 17.19
C MET A 68 2.38 1.21 17.33
N VAL A 69 1.43 2.10 17.07
CA VAL A 69 0.02 1.74 16.99
C VAL A 69 -0.22 0.88 15.75
N SER A 70 -0.99 -0.19 15.89
CA SER A 70 -1.30 -1.11 14.79
C SER A 70 -2.81 -1.26 14.61
N TYR A 71 -3.21 -1.63 13.40
CA TYR A 71 -4.57 -2.04 13.07
C TYR A 71 -4.54 -3.45 12.51
N GLN A 72 -5.15 -4.40 13.22
CA GLN A 72 -5.16 -5.81 12.84
C GLN A 72 -6.55 -6.38 13.13
N ARG A 73 -7.16 -7.05 12.14
CA ARG A 73 -8.48 -7.71 12.29
C ARG A 73 -9.52 -6.80 12.95
N TYR A 74 -9.63 -5.55 12.48
CA TYR A 74 -10.53 -4.51 12.99
C TYR A 74 -10.22 -3.96 14.39
N HIS A 75 -9.15 -4.42 15.03
CA HIS A 75 -8.72 -3.98 16.35
C HIS A 75 -7.54 -2.99 16.27
N VAL A 76 -7.56 -1.96 17.14
CA VAL A 76 -6.45 -1.00 17.28
C VAL A 76 -5.67 -1.36 18.53
N GLY A 77 -4.39 -1.72 18.35
CA GLY A 77 -3.47 -2.13 19.41
C GLY A 77 -2.09 -1.52 19.22
N SER A 78 -1.06 -2.19 19.73
CA SER A 78 0.32 -1.77 19.52
C SER A 78 1.29 -2.95 19.41
N VAL A 79 2.36 -2.77 18.63
CA VAL A 79 3.44 -3.73 18.43
C VAL A 79 4.79 -3.06 18.67
N LEU A 80 5.85 -3.82 18.97
CA LEU A 80 7.19 -3.26 19.06
C LEU A 80 7.65 -2.81 17.67
N ILE A 81 8.30 -1.64 17.59
CA ILE A 81 8.82 -1.14 16.31
C ILE A 81 9.85 -2.12 15.74
N ALA A 82 10.70 -2.70 16.58
CA ALA A 82 11.70 -3.69 16.16
C ALA A 82 11.08 -4.94 15.51
N GLU A 83 9.91 -5.38 16.00
CA GLU A 83 9.18 -6.50 15.41
C GLU A 83 8.49 -6.08 14.11
N ALA A 84 7.89 -4.89 14.07
CA ALA A 84 7.16 -4.40 12.90
C ALA A 84 8.04 -4.23 11.66
N VAL A 85 9.32 -3.89 11.84
CA VAL A 85 10.28 -3.71 10.73
C VAL A 85 11.08 -4.97 10.41
N SER A 86 10.85 -6.07 11.15
CA SER A 86 11.66 -7.30 11.01
C SER A 86 11.43 -8.04 9.70
N GLN A 87 10.27 -7.84 9.07
CA GLN A 87 9.87 -8.54 7.86
C GLN A 87 9.14 -7.59 6.90
N LEU A 88 9.28 -7.85 5.61
CA LEU A 88 8.52 -7.14 4.57
C LEU A 88 7.07 -7.63 4.56
N ASN A 89 6.14 -6.68 4.49
CA ASN A 89 4.73 -6.99 4.28
C ASN A 89 4.46 -7.20 2.78
N LEU A 90 4.73 -8.41 2.30
CA LEU A 90 4.53 -8.79 0.91
C LEU A 90 3.06 -9.22 0.66
N VAL A 91 2.57 -8.93 -0.53
CA VAL A 91 1.29 -9.50 -1.00
C VAL A 91 1.50 -10.99 -1.26
N ASP A 92 0.59 -11.81 -0.76
CA ASP A 92 0.53 -13.23 -1.12
C ASP A 92 -0.09 -13.39 -2.53
N PRO A 93 0.68 -13.83 -3.55
CA PRO A 93 0.16 -14.00 -4.90
C PRO A 93 -0.91 -15.09 -5.02
N GLN A 94 -1.04 -15.96 -4.02
CA GLN A 94 -2.03 -17.03 -3.92
C GLN A 94 -3.12 -16.72 -2.89
N GLY A 95 -3.14 -15.50 -2.35
CA GLY A 95 -4.12 -15.10 -1.35
C GLY A 95 -5.50 -14.83 -1.94
N GLU A 96 -6.53 -14.93 -1.09
CA GLU A 96 -7.96 -14.77 -1.44
C GLU A 96 -8.26 -13.50 -2.25
N VAL A 97 -7.60 -12.37 -1.92
CA VAL A 97 -7.80 -11.10 -2.62
C VAL A 97 -7.28 -11.16 -4.06
N VAL A 98 -6.13 -11.81 -4.28
CA VAL A 98 -5.55 -11.99 -5.62
C VAL A 98 -6.39 -12.98 -6.42
N GLU A 99 -6.85 -14.07 -5.81
CA GLU A 99 -7.78 -15.02 -6.41
C GLU A 99 -9.08 -14.33 -6.85
N THR A 100 -9.68 -13.52 -5.96
CA THR A 100 -10.90 -12.75 -6.25
C THR A 100 -10.68 -11.80 -7.42
N ALA A 101 -9.55 -11.08 -7.44
CA ALA A 101 -9.21 -10.18 -8.53
C ALA A 101 -9.11 -10.93 -9.88
N ARG A 102 -8.49 -12.11 -9.91
CA ARG A 102 -8.45 -12.96 -11.12
C ARG A 102 -9.84 -13.44 -11.52
N GLY A 103 -10.68 -13.80 -10.56
CA GLY A 103 -12.07 -14.23 -10.78
C GLY A 103 -12.93 -13.19 -11.49
N VAL A 104 -12.65 -11.89 -11.30
CA VAL A 104 -13.33 -10.78 -12.00
C VAL A 104 -12.59 -10.30 -13.25
N GLY A 105 -11.54 -11.01 -13.68
CA GLY A 105 -10.80 -10.74 -14.92
C GLY A 105 -9.61 -9.78 -14.79
N ILE A 106 -9.17 -9.45 -13.57
CA ILE A 106 -7.92 -8.68 -13.38
C ILE A 106 -6.72 -9.60 -13.64
N SER A 107 -5.78 -9.14 -14.47
CA SER A 107 -4.52 -9.83 -14.75
C SER A 107 -3.37 -9.14 -14.02
N PHE A 108 -2.42 -9.93 -13.50
CA PHE A 108 -1.21 -9.47 -12.82
C PHE A 108 0.07 -9.66 -13.64
N GLY A 109 -0.05 -10.14 -14.89
CA GLY A 109 1.08 -10.30 -15.81
C GLY A 109 1.95 -11.55 -15.59
N ASP A 110 1.41 -12.55 -14.89
CA ASP A 110 1.96 -13.89 -14.69
C ASP A 110 1.22 -14.98 -15.48
#